data_AF-A0A420QFY5-F1
#
_entry.id   AF-A0A420QFY5-F1
#
_cell.length_a   1.000
_cell.length_b   1.000
_cell.length_c   1.000
_cell.angle_alpha   90.00
_cell.angle_beta   90.00
_cell.angle_gamma   90.00
#
_symmetry.space_group_name_H-M   'P 1'
#
loop_
_entity.id
_entity.type
_entity.pdbx_description
1 polymer ?
#
loop_
_entity_poly.entity_id
_entity_poly.type
_entity_poly.pdbx_seq_one_letter_code
_entity_poly.pdbx_strand_id
1 'polypeptide(L)'
;MNGGLVRRGELLPYKGDFYLWSYVPSIPAAVIFIILFLMLSAAHTWKMIHNRLWFCIPFVIGGFLEVIGFIGRAMANKATDKLGPYIIQSVFLLIPPSLFAASIYMTLGRIIRGLGPKGESCSIVRVKWLTTLFVVGDVFSFLV
;
A
#
# COMPACT_ATOMS: atom_id res chain seq x y z
N MET A 1 4.27 -35.84 -14.17
CA MET A 1 5.42 -35.34 -14.95
C MET A 1 4.87 -34.69 -16.20
N ASN A 2 5.00 -33.37 -16.34
CA ASN A 2 4.95 -32.69 -17.64
C ASN A 2 5.72 -31.38 -17.46
N GLY A 3 7.02 -31.44 -17.75
CA GLY A 3 7.91 -30.28 -17.85
C GLY A 3 7.62 -29.48 -19.10
N GLY A 4 6.38 -29.00 -19.24
CA GLY A 4 6.00 -28.03 -20.25
C GLY A 4 6.73 -26.73 -19.95
N LEU A 5 7.55 -26.28 -20.89
CA LEU A 5 8.21 -24.98 -20.84
C LEU A 5 7.15 -23.90 -20.58
N VAL A 6 7.09 -23.39 -19.35
CA VAL A 6 6.16 -22.34 -18.93
C VAL A 6 6.39 -21.15 -19.86
N ARG A 7 5.44 -20.88 -20.76
CA ARG A 7 5.49 -19.67 -21.59
C ARG A 7 5.29 -18.48 -20.67
N ARG A 8 6.22 -17.52 -20.71
CA ARG A 8 6.04 -16.22 -20.04
C ARG A 8 4.71 -15.62 -20.49
N GLY A 9 3.75 -15.49 -19.57
CA GLY A 9 2.42 -14.92 -19.87
C GLY A 9 1.22 -15.84 -19.63
N GLU A 10 1.41 -17.07 -19.15
CA GLU A 10 0.30 -17.96 -18.76
C GLU A 10 0.05 -17.95 -17.24
N LEU A 11 -1.23 -17.98 -16.83
CA LEU A 11 -1.62 -18.15 -15.43
C LEU A 11 -1.38 -19.60 -15.01
N LEU A 12 -0.70 -19.79 -13.89
CA LEU A 12 -0.49 -21.13 -13.34
C LEU A 12 -1.60 -21.45 -12.32
N PRO A 13 -2.21 -22.65 -12.38
CA PRO A 13 -3.23 -23.06 -11.42
C PRO A 13 -2.60 -23.36 -10.06
N TYR A 14 -3.26 -22.95 -8.97
CA TYR A 14 -2.84 -23.23 -7.60
C TYR A 14 -3.30 -24.61 -7.13
N LYS A 15 -4.56 -24.98 -7.42
CA LYS A 15 -5.12 -26.30 -7.07
C LYS A 15 -6.29 -26.67 -8.00
N GLY A 16 -6.11 -27.68 -8.86
CA GLY A 16 -7.11 -28.00 -9.89
C GLY A 16 -7.26 -26.82 -10.87
N ASP A 17 -8.50 -26.41 -11.17
CA ASP A 17 -8.80 -25.26 -12.05
C ASP A 17 -8.85 -23.91 -11.28
N PHE A 18 -8.40 -23.86 -10.02
CA PHE A 18 -8.36 -22.61 -9.25
C PHE A 18 -7.11 -21.79 -9.56
N TYR A 19 -7.32 -20.55 -10.00
CA TYR A 19 -6.29 -19.54 -10.22
C TYR A 19 -6.33 -18.49 -9.11
N LEU A 20 -5.16 -18.16 -8.54
CA LEU A 20 -5.04 -17.10 -7.52
C LEU A 20 -5.12 -15.70 -8.15
N TRP A 21 -4.73 -15.56 -9.41
CA TRP A 21 -4.80 -14.31 -10.16
C TRP A 21 -5.76 -14.44 -11.33
N SER A 22 -6.59 -13.40 -11.54
CA SER A 22 -7.43 -13.27 -12.75
C SER A 22 -6.66 -12.73 -13.96
N TYR A 23 -5.44 -12.22 -13.76
CA TYR A 23 -4.59 -11.66 -14.81
C TYR A 23 -3.11 -11.85 -14.47
N VAL A 24 -2.25 -11.98 -15.49
CA VAL A 24 -0.80 -12.07 -15.27
C VAL A 24 -0.24 -10.67 -14.90
N PRO A 25 0.41 -10.51 -13.74
CA PRO A 25 0.96 -9.22 -13.34
C PRO A 25 2.00 -8.70 -14.34
N SER A 26 1.84 -7.47 -14.82
CA SER A 26 2.79 -6.83 -15.75
C SER A 26 4.09 -6.43 -15.03
N ILE A 27 5.22 -7.03 -15.42
CA ILE A 27 6.55 -6.67 -14.89
C ILE A 27 6.90 -5.20 -15.20
N PRO A 28 6.74 -4.68 -16.44
CA PRO A 28 7.05 -3.29 -16.74
C PRO A 28 6.32 -2.31 -15.83
N ALA A 29 5.02 -2.53 -15.62
CA ALA A 29 4.23 -1.69 -14.73
C ALA A 29 4.74 -1.75 -13.28
N ALA A 30 5.01 -2.96 -12.76
CA ALA A 30 5.53 -3.12 -11.40
C ALA A 30 6.86 -2.39 -11.20
N VAL A 31 7.79 -2.47 -12.16
CA VAL A 31 9.09 -1.78 -12.08
C VAL A 31 8.94 -0.27 -12.06
N ILE A 32 8.06 0.29 -12.91
CA ILE A 32 7.79 1.73 -12.93
C ILE A 32 7.29 2.20 -11.56
N PHE A 33 6.30 1.50 -10.98
CA PHE A 33 5.77 1.87 -9.66
C PHE A 33 6.80 1.71 -8.55
N ILE A 34 7.65 0.67 -8.58
CA ILE A 34 8.75 0.51 -7.61
C ILE A 34 9.66 1.75 -7.61
N ILE A 35 10.11 2.19 -8.80
CA ILE A 35 11.02 3.33 -8.92
C ILE A 35 10.33 4.60 -8.41
N LEU A 36 9.08 4.84 -8.81
CA LEU A 36 8.31 6.01 -8.38
C LEU A 36 8.12 6.06 -6.87
N PHE A 37 7.64 4.96 -6.26
CA PHE A 37 7.44 4.91 -4.82
C PHE A 37 8.75 4.97 -4.04
N LEU A 38 9.83 4.36 -4.54
CA LEU A 38 11.14 4.44 -3.90
C LEU A 38 11.68 5.87 -3.90
N MET A 39 11.64 6.56 -5.04
CA MET A 39 12.06 7.96 -5.15
C MET A 39 11.21 8.87 -4.26
N LEU A 40 9.89 8.70 -4.28
CA LEU A 40 8.98 9.51 -3.48
C LEU A 40 9.20 9.27 -1.98
N SER A 41 9.37 8.02 -1.56
CA SER A 41 9.62 7.64 -0.17
C SER A 41 10.97 8.13 0.32
N ALA A 42 12.02 8.04 -0.51
CA ALA A 42 13.34 8.57 -0.19
C ALA A 42 13.30 10.10 -0.03
N ALA A 43 12.65 10.81 -0.96
CA ALA A 43 12.49 12.26 -0.88
C ALA A 43 11.71 12.70 0.37
N HIS A 44 10.63 11.98 0.72
CA HIS A 44 9.87 12.26 1.94
C HIS A 44 10.65 11.91 3.21
N THR A 45 11.41 10.81 3.20
CA THR A 45 12.30 10.43 4.32
C THR A 45 13.35 11.50 4.55
N TRP A 46 13.99 11.99 3.49
CA TRP A 46 14.98 13.06 3.58
C TRP A 46 14.38 14.35 4.13
N LYS A 47 13.25 14.80 3.58
CA LYS A 47 12.52 15.99 4.10
C LYS A 47 12.09 15.81 5.56
N MET A 48 11.64 14.61 5.93
CA MET A 48 11.23 14.31 7.30
C MET A 48 12.38 14.43 8.29
N ILE A 49 13.55 13.89 7.95
CA ILE A 49 14.75 13.95 8.80
C ILE A 49 15.28 15.39 8.88
N HIS A 50 15.40 16.07 7.74
CA HIS A 50 15.94 17.43 7.67
C HIS A 50 15.06 18.44 8.43
N ASN A 51 13.74 18.40 8.21
CA ASN A 51 12.79 19.34 8.81
C ASN A 51 12.19 18.83 10.14
N ARG A 52 12.65 17.67 10.65
CA ARG A 52 12.14 17.00 11.86
C ARG A 52 10.61 16.83 11.89
N LEU A 53 10.02 16.53 10.73
CA LEU A 53 8.57 16.38 10.54
C LEU A 53 8.10 14.97 10.95
N TRP A 54 8.33 14.57 12.20
CA TRP A 54 8.03 13.21 12.71
C TRP A 54 6.58 12.75 12.58
N PHE A 55 5.64 13.62 12.22
CA PHE A 55 4.27 13.21 11.88
C PHE A 55 4.15 12.56 10.51
N CYS A 56 5.13 12.71 9.63
CA CYS A 56 5.14 12.09 8.30
C CYS A 56 5.59 10.61 8.34
N ILE A 57 5.82 10.04 9.53
CA ILE A 57 6.24 8.63 9.67
C ILE A 57 5.29 7.67 8.96
N PRO A 58 3.94 7.73 9.13
CA PRO A 58 3.06 6.80 8.43
C PRO A 58 3.11 6.95 6.92
N PHE A 59 3.36 8.16 6.40
CA PHE A 59 3.53 8.39 4.97
C PHE A 59 4.78 7.68 4.45
N VAL A 60 5.90 7.82 5.16
CA VAL A 60 7.17 7.16 4.81
C VAL A 60 7.02 5.64 4.88
N ILE A 61 6.40 5.12 5.94
CA ILE A 61 6.13 3.68 6.09
C ILE A 61 5.25 3.18 4.94
N GLY A 62 4.13 3.86 4.65
CA GLY A 62 3.24 3.50 3.55
C GLY A 62 3.98 3.46 2.20
N GLY A 63 4.85 4.44 1.93
CA GLY A 63 5.64 4.48 0.72
C GLY A 63 6.62 3.30 0.57
N PHE A 64 7.26 2.86 1.66
CA PHE A 64 8.11 1.66 1.62
C PHE A 64 7.30 0.35 1.52
N LEU A 65 6.11 0.29 2.12
CA LEU A 65 5.21 -0.85 1.98
C LEU A 65 4.75 -1.01 0.52
N GLU A 66 4.44 0.08 -0.19
CA GLU A 66 4.15 0.04 -1.63
C GLU A 66 5.31 -0.57 -2.43
N VAL A 67 6.55 -0.15 -2.14
CA VAL A 67 7.75 -0.73 -2.80
C VAL A 67 7.79 -2.25 -2.60
N ILE A 68 7.57 -2.73 -1.37
CA ILE A 68 7.55 -4.17 -1.06
C ILE A 68 6.40 -4.88 -1.79
N GLY A 69 5.20 -4.28 -1.81
CA GLY A 69 4.03 -4.81 -2.50
C GLY A 69 4.25 -4.95 -4.00
N PHE A 70 4.87 -3.95 -4.65
CA PHE A 70 5.20 -4.02 -6.07
C PHE A 70 6.38 -4.95 -6.37
N ILE A 71 7.34 -5.14 -5.46
CA ILE A 71 8.34 -6.21 -5.57
C ILE A 71 7.65 -7.58 -5.55
N GLY A 72 6.71 -7.78 -4.61
CA GLY A 72 5.86 -8.97 -4.56
C GLY A 72 5.09 -9.19 -5.87
N ARG A 73 4.54 -8.11 -6.46
CA ARG A 73 3.86 -8.13 -7.77
C ARG A 73 4.78 -8.51 -8.92
N ALA A 74 6.03 -8.05 -8.91
CA ALA A 74 7.02 -8.43 -9.91
C ALA A 74 7.43 -9.90 -9.78
N MET A 75 7.57 -10.41 -8.55
CA MET A 75 7.84 -11.81 -8.27
C MET A 75 6.67 -12.73 -8.64
N ALA A 76 5.44 -12.27 -8.41
CA ALA A 76 4.21 -12.99 -8.75
C ALA A 76 4.09 -13.32 -10.25
N ASN A 77 4.69 -12.52 -11.15
CA ASN A 77 4.70 -12.82 -12.58
C ASN A 77 5.31 -14.19 -12.92
N LYS A 78 6.30 -14.64 -12.14
CA LYS A 78 7.01 -15.91 -12.37
C LYS A 78 6.52 -17.07 -11.49
N ALA A 79 5.63 -16.79 -10.54
CA ALA A 79 5.20 -17.73 -9.51
C ALA A 79 3.73 -17.52 -9.14
N THR A 80 2.87 -17.45 -10.16
CA THR A 80 1.41 -17.31 -10.05
C THR A 80 0.74 -18.51 -9.35
N ASP A 81 1.45 -19.63 -9.24
CA ASP A 81 1.07 -20.85 -8.52
C ASP A 81 1.36 -20.76 -7.01
N LYS A 82 1.99 -19.69 -6.52
CA LYS A 82 2.39 -19.58 -5.12
C LYS A 82 1.53 -18.58 -4.37
N LEU A 83 1.03 -19.03 -3.23
CA LEU A 83 0.21 -18.23 -2.32
C LEU A 83 1.04 -17.15 -1.59
N GLY A 84 2.35 -17.36 -1.42
CA GLY A 84 3.26 -16.39 -0.79
C GLY A 84 3.32 -15.02 -1.50
N PRO A 85 3.72 -14.96 -2.79
CA PRO A 85 3.71 -13.71 -3.56
C PRO A 85 2.33 -13.05 -3.63
N TYR A 86 1.25 -13.84 -3.62
CA TYR A 86 -0.12 -13.34 -3.60
C TYR A 86 -0.42 -12.57 -2.31
N ILE A 87 -0.17 -13.18 -1.14
CA ILE A 87 -0.38 -12.54 0.15
C ILE A 87 0.48 -11.28 0.26
N ILE A 88 1.78 -11.37 -0.09
CA ILE A 88 2.71 -10.25 0.03
C ILE A 88 2.21 -9.07 -0.83
N GLN A 89 1.91 -9.31 -2.10
CA GLN A 89 1.38 -8.26 -2.95
C GLN A 89 0.09 -7.66 -2.37
N SER A 90 -0.88 -8.49 -2.02
CA SER A 90 -2.21 -8.02 -1.60
C SER A 90 -2.15 -7.23 -0.29
N VAL A 91 -1.46 -7.74 0.74
CA VAL A 91 -1.38 -7.08 2.04
C VAL A 91 -0.58 -5.78 1.96
N PHE A 92 0.59 -5.81 1.30
CA PHE A 92 1.47 -4.65 1.25
C PHE A 92 0.99 -3.56 0.28
N LEU A 93 0.06 -3.85 -0.64
CA LEU A 93 -0.62 -2.83 -1.45
C LEU A 93 -1.92 -2.32 -0.81
N LEU A 94 -2.53 -3.09 0.12
CA LEU A 94 -3.77 -2.70 0.79
C LEU A 94 -3.55 -1.76 1.99
N ILE A 95 -2.46 -1.95 2.74
CA ILE A 95 -2.12 -1.14 3.92
C ILE A 95 -1.71 0.31 3.58
N PRO A 96 -0.91 0.61 2.54
CA PRO A 96 -0.41 1.98 2.31
C PRO A 96 -1.47 3.06 2.13
N PRO A 97 -2.59 2.85 1.39
CA PRO A 97 -3.63 3.86 1.23
C PRO A 97 -4.18 4.39 2.57
N SER A 98 -4.29 3.53 3.58
CA SER A 98 -4.75 3.96 4.89
C SER A 98 -3.68 4.77 5.64
N LEU A 99 -2.41 4.39 5.54
CA LEU A 99 -1.31 5.16 6.12
C LEU A 99 -1.12 6.52 5.44
N PHE A 100 -1.39 6.63 4.14
CA PHE A 100 -1.42 7.92 3.44
C PHE A 100 -2.57 8.79 3.93
N ALA A 101 -3.78 8.24 4.05
CA ALA A 101 -4.92 8.95 4.62
C ALA A 101 -4.61 9.44 6.05
N ALA A 102 -4.03 8.58 6.89
CA ALA A 102 -3.57 8.91 8.23
C ALA A 102 -2.71 10.17 8.26
N SER A 103 -1.73 10.22 7.37
CA SER A 103 -0.74 11.29 7.29
C SER A 103 -1.37 12.60 6.85
N ILE A 104 -2.32 12.56 5.92
CA ILE A 104 -3.10 13.73 5.48
C ILE A 104 -3.91 14.28 6.65
N TYR A 105 -4.63 13.44 7.40
CA TYR A 105 -5.43 13.87 8.55
C TYR A 105 -4.57 14.40 9.71
N MET A 106 -3.40 13.81 9.96
CA MET A 106 -2.45 14.35 10.94
C MET A 106 -1.92 15.73 10.53
N THR A 107 -1.62 15.91 9.24
CA THR A 107 -1.16 17.19 8.69
C THR A 107 -2.25 18.24 8.83
N LEU A 108 -3.49 17.91 8.45
CA LEU A 108 -4.66 18.77 8.60
C LEU A 108 -4.89 19.16 10.07
N GLY A 109 -4.82 18.19 10.99
CA GLY A 109 -4.97 18.44 12.42
C GLY A 109 -3.91 19.40 12.99
N ARG A 110 -2.70 19.42 12.44
CA ARG A 110 -1.66 20.38 12.83
C ARG A 110 -1.91 21.77 12.25
N ILE A 111 -2.33 21.86 10.99
CA ILE A 111 -2.71 23.13 10.35
C ILE A 111 -3.81 23.81 11.15
N ILE A 112 -4.85 23.07 11.51
CA ILE A 112 -6.00 23.57 12.26
C ILE A 112 -5.59 24.12 13.63
N ARG A 113 -4.75 23.40 14.37
CA ARG A 113 -4.22 23.89 15.66
C ARG A 113 -3.37 25.16 15.49
N GLY A 114 -2.65 25.27 14.37
CA GLY A 114 -1.88 26.45 14.02
C GLY A 114 -2.73 27.69 13.70
N LEU A 115 -3.96 27.51 13.21
CA LEU A 115 -4.89 28.61 12.92
C LEU A 115 -5.67 29.13 14.15
N GLY A 116 -5.51 28.50 15.32
CA GLY A 116 -6.13 28.94 16.58
C GLY A 116 -7.65 28.72 16.65
N PRO A 117 -8.37 29.45 17.54
CA PRO A 117 -9.78 29.17 17.90
C PRO A 117 -10.77 29.18 16.74
N LYS A 118 -10.47 29.91 15.66
CA LYS A 118 -11.31 29.96 14.44
C LYS A 118 -11.17 28.73 13.55
N GLY A 119 -10.05 27.99 13.65
CA GLY A 119 -9.82 26.75 12.93
C GLY A 119 -10.45 25.53 13.61
N GLU A 120 -10.48 25.53 14.95
CA GLU A 120 -11.03 24.43 15.75
C GLU A 120 -12.55 24.24 15.53
N SER A 121 -13.29 25.34 15.38
CA SER A 121 -14.73 25.33 15.09
C SER A 121 -15.10 24.76 13.71
N CYS A 122 -14.14 24.67 12.78
CA CYS A 122 -14.34 24.10 11.44
C CYS A 122 -13.73 22.68 11.30
N SER A 123 -13.13 22.14 12.36
CA SER A 123 -12.35 20.90 12.30
C SER A 123 -13.15 19.68 12.73
N ILE A 124 -13.73 18.97 11.75
CA ILE A 124 -14.56 17.78 11.99
C ILE A 124 -13.74 16.50 12.27
N VAL A 125 -12.47 16.39 11.86
CA VAL A 125 -11.79 15.07 11.81
C VAL A 125 -10.53 14.99 12.66
N ARG A 126 -10.65 14.31 13.80
CA ARG A 126 -9.55 13.88 14.66
C ARG A 126 -8.97 12.55 14.16
N VAL A 127 -7.65 12.36 14.30
CA VAL A 127 -6.90 11.14 13.93
C VAL A 127 -7.52 9.82 14.46
N LYS A 128 -8.32 9.84 15.53
CA LYS A 128 -9.11 8.69 16.02
C LYS A 128 -10.06 8.08 14.97
N TRP A 129 -10.52 8.85 14.00
CA TRP A 129 -11.38 8.37 12.92
C TRP A 129 -10.64 7.44 11.95
N LEU A 130 -9.32 7.54 11.84
CA LEU A 130 -8.54 6.67 10.96
C LEU A 130 -8.59 5.21 11.41
N THR A 131 -8.33 4.96 12.69
CA THR A 131 -8.37 3.60 13.25
C THR A 131 -9.78 3.04 13.14
N THR A 132 -10.79 3.90 13.31
CA THR A 132 -12.20 3.53 13.15
C THR A 132 -12.53 3.20 11.70
N LEU A 133 -12.08 3.98 10.72
CA LEU A 133 -12.31 3.72 9.29
C LEU A 133 -11.65 2.42 8.84
N PHE A 134 -10.44 2.15 9.32
CA PHE A 134 -9.71 0.93 8.97
C PHE A 134 -10.35 -0.30 9.59
N VAL A 135 -10.74 -0.24 10.88
CA VAL A 135 -11.45 -1.32 11.56
C VAL A 135 -12.83 -1.54 10.92
N VAL A 136 -13.57 -0.48 10.61
CA VAL A 136 -14.86 -0.58 9.92
C VAL A 136 -14.66 -1.19 8.53
N GLY A 137 -13.66 -0.75 7.76
CA GLY A 137 -13.33 -1.32 6.45
C GLY A 137 -13.00 -2.80 6.51
N ASP A 138 -12.11 -3.23 7.41
CA ASP A 138 -11.78 -4.65 7.61
C ASP A 138 -13.01 -5.46 8.04
N VAL A 139 -13.81 -4.94 8.97
CA VAL A 139 -15.06 -5.60 9.43
C VAL A 139 -16.06 -5.74 8.28
N PHE A 140 -16.26 -4.71 7.45
CA PHE A 140 -17.11 -4.79 6.27
C PHE A 140 -16.58 -5.78 5.23
N SER A 141 -15.26 -5.89 5.08
CA SER A 141 -14.63 -6.88 4.20
C SER A 141 -14.90 -8.33 4.66
N PHE A 142 -15.15 -8.56 5.95
CA PHE A 142 -15.55 -9.88 6.46
C PHE A 142 -17.05 -10.16 6.31
N LEU A 143 -17.87 -9.14 6.02
CA LEU A 143 -19.33 -9.28 5.85
C LEU A 143 -19.75 -9.53 4.39
N VAL A 144 -18.85 -9.38 3.42
CA VAL A 144 -19.04 -9.62 1.98
C VAL A 144 -18.26 -10.86 1.55
#